data_AF-A0A522AS33-F1
#
_entry.id   AF-A0A522AS33-F1
#
_cell.length_a   1.000
_cell.length_b   1.000
_cell.length_c   1.000
_cell.angle_alpha   90.00
_cell.angle_beta   90.00
_cell.angle_gamma   90.00
#
_symmetry.space_group_name_H-M   'P 1'
#
loop_
_entity.id
_entity.type
_entity.pdbx_description
1 polymer ?
#
loop_
_entity_poly.entity_id
_entity_poly.type
_entity_poly.pdbx_seq_one_letter_code
_entity_poly.pdbx_strand_id
1 'polypeptide(L)'
;MKNTAVWMASTLHLFWAGLLIFDTAPERVTGLNLLHQVFPNRQLLIIVLISFSILAIRAVYRPDGVKSLMMILPQQFLLVIAAIAVIQTIALGHFADGVMRPRTFLAADKASVVLIALFHSFVLLNFHKMKGNHDISII
;
A
#
# COMPACT_ATOMS: atom_id res chain seq x y z
N MET A 1 18.14 2.83 -1.81
CA MET A 1 17.20 1.75 -1.44
C MET A 1 16.26 2.09 -0.28
N LYS A 2 16.64 2.94 0.71
CA LYS A 2 15.84 3.17 1.93
C LYS A 2 14.37 3.59 1.71
N ASN A 3 14.06 4.29 0.62
CA ASN A 3 12.70 4.80 0.35
C ASN A 3 12.03 4.14 -0.88
N THR A 4 12.65 3.11 -1.46
CA THR A 4 12.17 2.50 -2.71
C THR A 4 10.76 1.92 -2.55
N ALA A 5 10.44 1.31 -1.41
CA ALA A 5 9.11 0.76 -1.14
C ALA A 5 8.01 1.84 -1.07
N VAL A 6 8.33 3.04 -0.55
CA VAL A 6 7.39 4.18 -0.54
C VAL A 6 7.08 4.62 -1.95
N TRP A 7 8.09 4.73 -2.80
CA TRP A 7 7.90 5.08 -4.21
C TRP A 7 7.08 4.03 -4.95
N MET A 8 7.39 2.75 -4.80
CA MET A 8 6.62 1.66 -5.42
C MET A 8 5.15 1.68 -4.98
N ALA A 9 4.89 1.85 -3.68
CA ALA A 9 3.53 1.95 -3.15
C ALA A 9 2.79 3.19 -3.68
N SER A 10 3.45 4.34 -3.74
CA SER A 10 2.87 5.56 -4.30
C SER A 10 2.54 5.39 -5.77
N THR A 11 3.44 4.83 -6.57
CA THR A 11 3.19 4.55 -7.99
C THR A 11 2.02 3.59 -8.15
N LEU A 12 1.95 2.52 -7.35
CA LEU A 12 0.83 1.56 -7.39
C LEU A 12 -0.51 2.23 -7.08
N HIS A 13 -0.60 3.00 -6.00
CA HIS A 13 -1.85 3.67 -5.62
C HIS A 13 -2.26 4.78 -6.59
N LEU A 14 -1.31 5.56 -7.12
CA LEU A 14 -1.59 6.56 -8.14
C LEU A 14 -2.04 5.92 -9.45
N PHE A 15 -1.44 4.78 -9.83
CA PHE A 15 -1.88 4.00 -10.98
C PHE A 15 -3.31 3.49 -10.80
N TRP A 16 -3.63 2.89 -9.65
CA TRP A 16 -4.99 2.47 -9.33
C TRP A 16 -6.00 3.61 -9.30
N ALA A 17 -5.65 4.75 -8.70
CA ALA A 17 -6.49 5.94 -8.72
C ALA A 17 -6.74 6.42 -10.15
N GLY A 18 -5.69 6.42 -11.00
CA GLY A 18 -5.81 6.71 -12.42
C GLY A 18 -6.79 5.78 -13.12
N LEU A 19 -6.66 4.46 -12.93
CA LEU A 19 -7.59 3.48 -13.50
C LEU A 19 -9.04 3.74 -13.06
N LEU A 20 -9.28 4.01 -11.78
CA LEU A 20 -10.62 4.26 -11.21
C LEU A 20 -11.27 5.57 -11.67
N ILE A 21 -10.47 6.53 -12.17
CA ILE A 21 -10.99 7.77 -12.78
C ILE A 21 -11.63 7.46 -14.14
N PHE A 22 -11.07 6.52 -14.90
CA PHE A 22 -11.48 6.22 -16.27
C PHE A 22 -12.48 5.06 -16.38
N ASP A 23 -12.47 4.11 -15.43
CA ASP A 23 -13.30 2.90 -15.50
C ASP A 23 -13.67 2.40 -14.09
N THR A 24 -14.78 1.69 -13.96
CA THR A 24 -15.21 0.99 -12.75
C THR A 24 -14.74 -0.47 -12.72
N ALA A 25 -14.36 -1.07 -13.85
CA ALA A 25 -13.80 -2.42 -13.91
C ALA A 25 -12.64 -2.67 -12.90
N PRO A 26 -11.73 -1.71 -12.63
CA PRO A 26 -10.65 -1.89 -11.67
C PRO A 26 -11.11 -2.14 -10.22
N GLU A 27 -12.35 -1.78 -9.85
CA GLU A 27 -12.90 -2.04 -8.50
C GLU A 27 -12.89 -3.54 -8.16
N ARG A 28 -12.92 -4.42 -9.17
CA ARG A 28 -12.89 -5.88 -9.00
C ARG A 28 -11.48 -6.47 -9.02
N VAL A 29 -10.44 -5.67 -9.22
CA VAL A 29 -9.06 -6.15 -9.09
C VAL A 29 -8.82 -6.54 -7.64
N THR A 30 -8.25 -7.73 -7.39
CA THR A 30 -8.12 -8.33 -6.04
C THR A 30 -7.68 -7.35 -4.96
N GLY A 31 -6.62 -6.56 -5.19
CA GLY A 31 -6.12 -5.59 -4.20
C GLY A 31 -7.07 -4.41 -3.96
N LEU A 32 -7.84 -4.00 -4.97
CA LEU A 32 -8.79 -2.89 -4.90
C LEU A 32 -10.16 -3.32 -4.37
N ASN A 33 -10.56 -4.58 -4.56
CA ASN A 33 -11.88 -5.06 -4.16
C ASN A 33 -12.13 -4.87 -2.65
N LEU A 34 -11.18 -5.27 -1.81
CA LEU A 34 -11.34 -5.09 -0.37
C LEU A 34 -11.21 -3.62 0.05
N LEU A 35 -10.40 -2.83 -0.64
CA LEU A 35 -10.33 -1.38 -0.43
C LEU A 35 -11.66 -0.70 -0.79
N HIS A 36 -12.33 -1.13 -1.86
CA HIS A 36 -13.64 -0.63 -2.24
C HIS A 36 -14.73 -1.03 -1.24
N GLN A 37 -14.63 -2.21 -0.62
CA GLN A 37 -15.53 -2.58 0.48
C GLN A 37 -15.35 -1.69 1.72
N VAL A 38 -14.11 -1.27 2.01
CA VAL A 38 -13.81 -0.34 3.12
C VAL A 38 -14.20 1.10 2.76
N PHE A 39 -13.98 1.50 1.51
CA PHE A 39 -14.31 2.82 0.97
C PHE A 39 -15.33 2.67 -0.19
N PRO A 40 -16.62 2.44 0.13
CA PRO A 40 -17.64 2.11 -0.87
C PRO A 40 -17.93 3.26 -1.86
N ASN A 41 -17.60 4.49 -1.48
CA ASN A 41 -17.67 5.61 -2.40
C ASN A 41 -16.40 5.67 -3.27
N ARG A 42 -16.55 5.46 -4.59
CA ARG A 42 -15.44 5.45 -5.55
C ARG A 42 -14.63 6.74 -5.51
N GLN A 43 -15.29 7.90 -5.48
CA GLN A 43 -14.59 9.19 -5.43
C GLN A 43 -13.76 9.32 -4.16
N LEU A 44 -14.30 8.87 -3.01
CA LEU A 44 -13.56 8.83 -1.76
C LEU A 44 -12.33 7.91 -1.85
N LEU A 45 -12.46 6.71 -2.43
CA LEU A 45 -11.33 5.79 -2.60
C LEU A 45 -10.23 6.42 -3.47
N ILE A 46 -10.59 7.08 -4.58
CA ILE A 46 -9.64 7.80 -5.44
C ILE A 46 -8.91 8.88 -4.65
N ILE A 47 -9.65 9.70 -3.90
CA ILE A 47 -9.07 10.77 -3.06
C ILE A 47 -8.12 10.17 -2.02
N VAL A 48 -8.51 9.10 -1.34
CA VAL A 48 -7.69 8.42 -0.33
C VAL A 48 -6.38 7.89 -0.94
N LEU A 49 -6.45 7.18 -2.09
CA LEU A 49 -5.28 6.67 -2.79
C LEU A 49 -4.29 7.78 -3.17
N ILE A 50 -4.81 8.91 -3.69
CA ILE A 50 -3.99 10.06 -4.10
C ILE A 50 -3.41 10.76 -2.86
N SER A 51 -4.26 11.15 -1.90
CA SER A 51 -3.84 11.92 -0.73
C SER A 51 -2.80 11.16 0.11
N PHE A 52 -2.98 9.86 0.33
CA PHE A 52 -2.03 9.08 1.13
C PHE A 52 -0.70 8.87 0.39
N SER A 53 -0.72 8.77 -0.94
CA SER A 53 0.50 8.75 -1.75
C SER A 53 1.26 10.08 -1.67
N ILE A 54 0.57 11.22 -1.75
CA ILE A 54 1.17 12.55 -1.61
C ILE A 54 1.79 12.73 -0.22
N LEU A 55 1.09 12.31 0.84
CA LEU A 55 1.60 12.37 2.21
C LEU A 55 2.89 11.55 2.37
N ALA A 56 2.91 10.32 1.86
CA ALA A 56 4.08 9.47 1.95
C ALA A 56 5.27 10.01 1.12
N ILE A 57 5.02 10.51 -0.09
CA ILE A 57 6.03 11.20 -0.90
C ILE A 57 6.60 12.42 -0.16
N ARG A 58 5.74 13.24 0.45
CA ARG A 58 6.17 14.40 1.23
C ARG A 58 7.03 14.00 2.43
N ALA A 59 6.69 12.91 3.11
CA ALA A 59 7.47 12.39 4.23
C ALA A 59 8.89 11.96 3.83
N VAL A 60 9.07 11.50 2.58
CA VAL A 60 10.37 11.15 2.00
C VAL A 60 11.19 12.39 1.67
N TYR A 61 10.58 13.45 1.14
CA TYR A 61 11.31 14.70 0.81
C TYR A 61 11.60 15.59 2.01
N ARG A 62 10.75 15.55 3.04
CA ARG A 62 10.89 16.36 4.27
C ARG A 62 10.80 15.45 5.49
N PRO A 63 11.86 14.67 5.78
CA PRO A 63 11.88 13.78 6.93
C PRO A 63 11.87 14.59 8.23
N ASP A 64 10.81 14.42 9.04
CA ASP A 64 10.62 15.06 10.35
C ASP A 64 10.16 13.99 11.36
N GLY A 65 11.03 12.99 11.56
CA GLY A 65 10.88 11.93 12.56
C GLY A 65 9.47 11.35 12.67
N VAL A 66 8.80 11.62 13.81
CA VAL A 66 7.45 11.15 14.11
C VAL A 66 6.42 11.68 13.11
N LYS A 67 6.53 12.92 12.63
CA LYS A 67 5.59 13.46 11.65
C LYS A 67 5.68 12.69 10.33
N SER A 68 6.88 12.38 9.87
CA SER A 68 7.06 11.54 8.68
C SER A 68 6.46 10.16 8.86
N LEU A 69 6.62 9.55 10.05
CA LEU A 69 5.99 8.27 10.36
C LEU A 69 4.46 8.34 10.27
N MET A 70 3.85 9.38 10.85
CA MET A 70 2.39 9.61 10.79
C MET A 70 1.90 9.85 9.37
N MET A 71 2.73 10.43 8.49
CA MET A 71 2.39 10.67 7.08
C MET A 71 2.52 9.42 6.20
N ILE A 72 3.37 8.45 6.59
CA ILE A 72 3.59 7.20 5.85
C ILE A 72 2.59 6.11 6.27
N LEU A 73 2.19 6.09 7.55
CA LEU A 73 1.26 5.10 8.12
C LEU A 73 -0.04 4.89 7.32
N PRO A 74 -0.73 5.94 6.84
CA PRO A 74 -1.94 5.77 6.03
C PRO A 74 -1.69 4.99 4.74
N GLN A 75 -0.54 5.19 4.08
CA GLN A 75 -0.18 4.42 2.89
C GLN A 75 0.05 2.94 3.22
N GLN A 76 0.67 2.64 4.37
CA GLN A 76 0.86 1.26 4.82
C GLN A 76 -0.46 0.57 5.14
N PHE A 77 -1.41 1.29 5.73
CA PHE A 77 -2.75 0.76 6.01
C PHE A 77 -3.44 0.25 4.73
N LEU A 78 -3.40 1.02 3.65
CA LEU A 78 -3.96 0.62 2.35
C LEU A 78 -3.27 -0.63 1.78
N LEU A 79 -1.94 -0.69 1.88
CA LEU A 79 -1.16 -1.85 1.41
C LEU A 79 -1.50 -3.13 2.19
N VAL A 80 -1.70 -3.03 3.51
CA VAL A 80 -2.07 -4.18 4.35
C VAL A 80 -3.43 -4.71 3.94
N ILE A 81 -4.43 -3.84 3.73
CA ILE A 81 -5.75 -4.26 3.25
C ILE A 81 -5.63 -4.96 1.89
N ALA A 82 -4.89 -4.37 0.95
CA ALA A 82 -4.69 -4.97 -0.38
C ALA A 82 -3.96 -6.32 -0.30
N ALA A 83 -2.97 -6.46 0.58
CA ALA A 83 -2.25 -7.70 0.81
C ALA A 83 -3.16 -8.79 1.42
N ILE A 84 -4.03 -8.45 2.37
CA ILE A 84 -5.03 -9.38 2.93
C ILE A 84 -5.93 -9.91 1.81
N ALA A 85 -6.43 -9.04 0.94
CA ALA A 85 -7.28 -9.45 -0.19
C ALA A 85 -6.55 -10.42 -1.13
N VAL A 86 -5.27 -10.17 -1.41
CA VAL A 86 -4.44 -11.07 -2.22
C VAL A 86 -4.24 -12.42 -1.56
N ILE A 87 -3.92 -12.45 -0.26
CA ILE A 87 -3.75 -13.69 0.51
C ILE A 87 -5.05 -14.50 0.51
N GLN A 88 -6.20 -13.83 0.70
CA GLN A 88 -7.51 -14.47 0.62
C GLN A 88 -7.76 -15.09 -0.77
N THR A 89 -7.51 -14.35 -1.86
CA THR A 89 -7.60 -14.87 -3.24
C THR A 89 -6.73 -16.11 -3.45
N ILE A 90 -5.49 -16.11 -2.96
CA ILE A 90 -4.58 -17.26 -3.09
C ILE A 90 -5.10 -18.46 -2.29
N ALA A 91 -5.57 -18.24 -1.06
CA ALA A 91 -6.09 -19.31 -0.20
C ALA A 91 -7.36 -19.95 -0.79
N LEU A 92 -8.27 -19.12 -1.29
CA LEU A 92 -9.54 -19.56 -1.88
C LEU A 92 -9.38 -20.16 -3.28
N GLY A 93 -8.31 -19.82 -4.01
CA GLY A 93 -8.05 -20.38 -5.34
C GLY A 93 -8.86 -19.73 -6.48
N HIS A 94 -9.40 -18.54 -6.26
CA HIS A 94 -10.09 -17.76 -7.28
C HIS A 94 -9.85 -16.27 -7.12
N PHE A 95 -9.90 -15.55 -8.24
CA PHE A 95 -9.87 -14.08 -8.27
C PHE A 95 -11.10 -13.47 -7.59
N ALA A 96 -11.05 -12.16 -7.34
CA ALA A 96 -12.14 -11.41 -6.73
C ALA A 96 -13.42 -11.36 -7.61
N ASP A 97 -13.30 -11.60 -8.91
CA ASP A 97 -14.42 -11.74 -9.84
C ASP A 97 -14.99 -13.17 -9.90
N GLY A 98 -14.41 -14.11 -9.14
CA GLY A 98 -14.84 -15.51 -9.06
C GLY A 98 -14.13 -16.46 -10.03
N VAL A 99 -13.21 -15.98 -10.88
CA VAL A 99 -12.49 -16.86 -11.83
C VAL A 99 -11.49 -17.76 -11.09
N MET A 100 -11.70 -19.08 -11.19
CA MET A 100 -10.85 -20.11 -10.57
C MET A 100 -9.49 -20.23 -11.28
N ARG A 101 -8.40 -20.31 -10.50
CA ARG A 101 -7.03 -20.52 -11.01
C ARG A 101 -6.19 -21.32 -10.00
N PRO A 102 -5.15 -22.05 -10.47
CA PRO A 102 -4.21 -22.70 -9.57
C PRO A 102 -3.61 -21.71 -8.56
N ARG A 103 -3.53 -22.11 -7.29
CA ARG A 103 -3.02 -21.23 -6.22
C ARG A 103 -1.61 -20.72 -6.49
N THR A 104 -0.76 -21.54 -7.10
CA THR A 104 0.61 -21.16 -7.50
C THR A 104 0.62 -20.06 -8.56
N PHE A 105 -0.32 -20.09 -9.50
CA PHE A 105 -0.49 -19.04 -10.50
C PHE A 105 -0.92 -17.72 -9.84
N LEU A 106 -1.93 -17.77 -8.96
CA LEU A 106 -2.40 -16.59 -8.22
C LEU A 106 -1.31 -15.99 -7.34
N ALA A 107 -0.51 -16.85 -6.69
CA ALA A 107 0.62 -16.41 -5.88
C ALA A 107 1.65 -15.67 -6.72
N ALA A 108 2.07 -16.23 -7.86
CA ALA A 108 3.01 -15.57 -8.77
C ALA A 108 2.47 -14.24 -9.33
N ASP A 109 1.20 -14.21 -9.76
CA ASP A 109 0.56 -13.04 -10.37
C ASP A 109 0.39 -11.88 -9.38
N LYS A 110 0.07 -12.17 -8.12
CA LYS A 110 -0.27 -11.16 -7.11
C LYS A 110 0.79 -10.94 -6.03
N ALA A 111 1.90 -11.68 -6.04
CA ALA A 111 2.96 -11.58 -5.05
C ALA A 111 3.50 -10.15 -4.89
N SER A 112 3.54 -9.36 -5.96
CA SER A 112 4.07 -8.00 -5.94
C SER A 112 3.40 -7.11 -4.89
N VAL A 113 2.08 -7.18 -4.73
CA VAL A 113 1.33 -6.39 -3.73
C VAL A 113 1.76 -6.77 -2.31
N VAL A 114 1.86 -8.08 -2.04
CA VAL A 114 2.28 -8.59 -0.73
C VAL A 114 3.73 -8.20 -0.44
N LEU A 115 4.62 -8.35 -1.42
CA LEU A 115 6.02 -7.96 -1.28
C LEU A 115 6.18 -6.46 -1.03
N ILE A 116 5.43 -5.61 -1.74
CA ILE A 116 5.43 -4.16 -1.50
C ILE A 116 4.98 -3.85 -0.06
N ALA A 117 3.90 -4.48 0.43
CA ALA A 117 3.43 -4.27 1.81
C ALA A 117 4.46 -4.68 2.87
N LEU A 118 5.18 -5.79 2.64
CA LEU A 118 6.26 -6.24 3.52
C LEU A 118 7.45 -5.29 3.48
N PHE A 119 7.94 -4.91 2.29
CA PHE A 119 9.05 -3.97 2.15
C PHE A 119 8.73 -2.60 2.72
N HIS A 120 7.49 -2.12 2.56
CA HIS A 120 7.03 -0.86 3.13
C HIS A 120 6.98 -0.92 4.67
N SER A 121 6.58 -2.05 5.25
CA SER A 121 6.67 -2.29 6.71
C SER A 121 8.11 -2.13 7.23
N PHE A 122 9.11 -2.66 6.52
CA PHE A 122 10.51 -2.51 6.90
C PHE A 122 10.97 -1.04 6.85
N VAL A 123 10.50 -0.25 5.87
CA VAL A 123 10.78 1.19 5.82
C VAL A 123 10.19 1.89 7.05
N LEU A 124 8.97 1.54 7.43
CA LEU A 124 8.28 2.10 8.58
C LEU A 124 9.04 1.86 9.90
N LEU A 125 9.53 0.62 10.09
CA LEU A 125 10.35 0.25 11.26
C LEU A 125 11.69 0.99 11.29
N ASN A 126 12.30 1.25 10.14
CA ASN A 126 13.56 1.99 10.05
C ASN A 126 13.36 3.49 10.32
N PHE A 127 12.23 4.07 9.93
CA PHE A 127 11.87 5.45 10.30
C PHE A 127 11.74 5.63 11.81
N HIS A 128 11.25 4.61 12.53
CA HIS A 128 11.20 4.62 13.99
C HIS A 128 12.61 4.60 14.62
N LYS A 129 13.53 3.76 14.09
CA LYS A 129 14.89 3.61 14.65
C LYS A 129 15.77 4.85 14.50
N MET A 130 15.55 5.70 13.49
CA MET A 130 16.33 6.94 13.32
C MET A 130 16.12 7.95 14.47
N LYS A 131 15.09 7.79 15.31
CA LYS A 131 14.89 8.59 16.52
C LYS A 131 15.82 8.15 17.67
N GLY A 132 16.17 6.86 17.77
CA GLY A 132 16.89 6.33 18.92
C GLY A 132 18.39 6.67 18.98
N ASN A 133 18.97 7.19 17.90
CA ASN A 133 20.42 7.47 17.82
C ASN A 133 20.79 8.96 18.00
N HIS A 134 19.81 9.87 18.14
CA HIS A 134 20.08 11.29 18.39
C HIS A 134 19.98 11.71 19.86
N ASP A 135 19.66 10.79 20.77
CA ASP A 135 19.49 11.07 22.20
C ASP A 135 20.66 10.58 23.09
N ILE A 136 21.81 10.18 22.54
CA ILE A 136 22.97 9.67 23.32
C ILE A 136 24.29 10.42 23.02
N SER A 137 24.25 11.74 22.84
CA SER A 137 25.50 12.52 22.71
C SER A 137 25.43 13.96 23.21
N ILE A 138 24.73 14.21 24.32
CA ILE A 138 24.90 15.45 25.10
C ILE A 138 24.80 15.11 26.60
N ILE A 139 25.89 14.62 27.18
CA ILE A 139 26.32 14.90 28.56
C ILE A 139 27.83 15.14 28.49
#